data_AF-A0A3M1D564-F1
#
_entry.id   AF-A0A3M1D564-F1
#
_cell.length_a   1.000
_cell.length_b   1.000
_cell.length_c   1.000
_cell.angle_alpha   90.00
_cell.angle_beta   90.00
_cell.angle_gamma   90.00
#
_symmetry.space_group_name_H-M   'P 1'
#
loop_
_entity.id
_entity.type
_entity.pdbx_description
1 polymer ?
#
loop_
_entity_poly.entity_id
_entity_poly.type
_entity_poly.pdbx_seq_one_letter_code
_entity_poly.pdbx_strand_id
1 'polypeptide(L)'
;IKTMTNISDSVWSAIIPAEQVLPDTLYLWFSASDGDSTGFYPPVDQPWDRPLKIVVWLENETPLIVHTPPASAPAGQPFTIEATVIDTTLNLEYVQMFYRTAADSAFWQLNVESLGGDLFRASVAAEDVIDPWIQYFIRANGDYNAADTASTPVYTVPSYIKQEVLPNPFTPNGDGFNDEVVFHIDGLQSSGGEVIIYNRRGRIVRRLYGGQPWDGRDDGGGLLPPDVYLYGVMIDGRLITSGTLTLIR
;
A
#
# COMPACT_ATOMS: atom_id res chain seq x y z
N ILE A 1 -41.25 -1.53 27.82
CA ILE A 1 -41.95 -0.55 28.69
C ILE A 1 -41.00 -0.24 29.84
N LYS A 2 -40.65 1.03 30.04
CA LYS A 2 -39.81 1.48 31.17
C LYS A 2 -40.71 2.26 32.13
N THR A 3 -40.70 1.87 33.41
CA THR A 3 -41.44 2.58 34.45
C THR A 3 -40.79 3.94 34.70
N MET A 4 -41.60 4.99 34.80
CA MET A 4 -41.12 6.32 35.17
C MET A 4 -41.17 6.50 36.69
N THR A 5 -40.26 7.32 37.21
CA THR A 5 -40.16 7.70 38.62
C THR A 5 -40.64 9.14 38.78
N ASN A 6 -41.48 9.42 39.78
CA ASN A 6 -41.88 10.77 40.12
C ASN A 6 -40.70 11.50 40.78
N ILE A 7 -40.33 12.68 40.26
CA ILE A 7 -39.18 13.45 40.75
C ILE A 7 -39.56 14.79 41.40
N SER A 8 -40.74 15.33 41.12
CA SER A 8 -41.37 16.44 41.84
C SER A 8 -42.80 16.61 41.35
N ASP A 9 -43.75 17.04 42.20
CA ASP A 9 -45.15 17.36 41.86
C ASP A 9 -45.72 16.58 40.65
N SER A 10 -45.68 17.17 39.45
CA SER A 10 -46.20 16.65 38.17
C SER A 10 -45.11 16.21 37.17
N VAL A 11 -43.86 16.08 37.62
CA VAL A 11 -42.70 15.73 36.80
C VAL A 11 -42.30 14.28 37.06
N TRP A 12 -42.27 13.51 35.98
CA TRP A 12 -41.86 12.11 35.97
C TRP A 12 -40.68 11.94 35.02
N SER A 13 -39.74 11.07 35.38
CA SER A 13 -38.57 10.78 34.55
C SER A 13 -38.32 9.28 34.43
N ALA A 14 -37.75 8.86 33.31
CA ALA A 14 -37.20 7.51 33.14
C ALA A 14 -35.85 7.62 32.44
N ILE A 15 -34.96 6.69 32.76
CA ILE A 15 -33.67 6.55 32.09
C ILE A 15 -33.80 5.42 31.07
N ILE A 16 -33.42 5.70 29.83
CA ILE A 16 -33.20 4.68 28.81
C ILE A 16 -31.74 4.27 28.93
N PRO A 17 -31.43 3.00 29.23
CA PRO A 17 -30.06 2.53 29.31
C PRO A 17 -29.32 2.76 27.99
N ALA A 18 -28.03 3.12 28.06
CA ALA A 18 -27.24 3.45 26.88
C ALA A 18 -27.19 2.31 25.85
N GLU A 19 -27.17 1.06 26.31
CA GLU A 19 -27.20 -0.14 25.47
C GLU A 19 -28.52 -0.33 24.70
N GLN A 20 -29.57 0.41 25.06
CA GLN A 20 -30.87 0.40 24.37
C GLN A 20 -31.05 1.60 23.43
N VAL A 21 -30.08 2.52 23.39
CA VAL A 21 -30.06 3.69 22.53
C VAL A 21 -29.22 3.36 21.30
N LEU A 22 -29.85 2.72 20.31
CA LEU A 22 -29.21 2.38 19.04
C LEU A 22 -29.17 3.60 18.10
N PRO A 23 -28.16 3.70 17.21
CA PRO A 23 -28.15 4.70 16.15
C PRO A 23 -29.39 4.56 15.26
N ASP A 24 -29.79 5.67 14.61
CA ASP A 24 -31.05 5.88 13.87
C ASP A 24 -32.12 6.62 14.70
N THR A 25 -33.28 6.01 14.92
CA THR A 25 -34.47 6.69 15.39
C THR A 25 -35.07 5.95 16.58
N LEU A 26 -35.10 6.61 17.72
CA LEU A 26 -35.79 6.12 18.90
C LEU A 26 -37.27 6.50 18.82
N TYR A 27 -38.12 5.49 18.93
CA TYR A 27 -39.57 5.65 18.94
C TYR A 27 -40.11 5.59 20.37
N LEU A 28 -40.78 6.64 20.81
CA LEU A 28 -41.27 6.78 22.18
C LEU A 28 -42.75 7.12 22.24
N TRP A 29 -43.41 6.62 23.26
CA TRP A 29 -44.70 7.10 23.72
C TRP A 29 -44.76 6.98 25.24
N PHE A 30 -45.65 7.77 25.84
CA PHE A 30 -45.88 7.80 27.28
C PHE A 30 -47.32 7.44 27.56
N SER A 31 -47.55 6.79 28.71
CA SER A 31 -48.88 6.63 29.29
C SER A 31 -48.87 7.03 30.75
N ALA A 32 -49.95 7.66 31.19
CA ALA A 32 -50.19 7.95 32.59
C ALA A 32 -51.61 7.50 32.96
N SER A 33 -51.78 6.92 34.13
CA SER A 33 -53.07 6.46 34.64
C SER A 33 -53.28 6.95 36.07
N ASP A 34 -54.52 7.34 36.38
CA ASP A 34 -54.98 7.69 37.72
C ASP A 34 -55.66 6.51 38.44
N GLY A 35 -55.66 5.32 37.84
CA GLY A 35 -56.34 4.11 38.34
C GLY A 35 -57.73 3.89 37.76
N ASP A 36 -58.38 4.92 37.22
CA ASP A 36 -59.71 4.84 36.59
C ASP A 36 -59.63 4.98 35.07
N SER A 37 -58.69 5.80 34.59
CA SER A 37 -58.47 6.10 33.17
C SER A 37 -56.97 6.09 32.83
N THR A 38 -56.65 6.01 31.54
CA THR A 38 -55.26 6.10 31.04
C THR A 38 -55.20 7.08 29.88
N GLY A 39 -54.32 8.08 29.98
CA GLY A 39 -53.97 8.98 28.89
C GLY A 39 -52.66 8.57 28.23
N PHE A 40 -52.49 8.93 26.95
CA PHE A 40 -51.28 8.69 26.17
C PHE A 40 -50.68 9.99 25.63
N TYR A 41 -49.37 10.00 25.43
CA TYR A 41 -48.66 11.02 24.65
C TYR A 41 -47.77 10.34 23.59
N PRO A 42 -47.93 10.65 22.29
CA PRO A 42 -48.91 11.59 21.72
C PRO A 42 -50.37 11.18 21.96
N PRO A 43 -51.33 12.12 21.98
CA PRO A 43 -52.73 11.85 22.34
C PRO A 43 -53.48 11.19 21.18
N VAL A 44 -53.19 9.92 20.93
CA VAL A 44 -53.80 9.08 19.89
C VAL A 44 -54.19 7.73 20.49
N ASP A 45 -55.23 7.09 19.94
CA ASP A 45 -55.77 5.82 20.47
C ASP A 45 -54.73 4.68 20.43
N GLN A 46 -53.77 4.74 19.52
CA GLN A 46 -52.69 3.78 19.34
C GLN A 46 -51.34 4.51 19.21
N PRO A 47 -50.70 4.88 20.33
CA PRO A 47 -49.49 5.71 20.31
C PRO A 47 -48.27 5.01 19.70
N TRP A 48 -48.31 3.69 19.55
CA TRP A 48 -47.31 2.91 18.80
C TRP A 48 -47.41 3.08 17.28
N ASP A 49 -48.56 3.51 16.74
CA ASP A 49 -48.73 3.79 15.30
C ASP A 49 -48.23 5.20 14.93
N ARG A 50 -48.19 6.12 15.91
CA ARG A 50 -47.72 7.50 15.74
C ARG A 50 -46.83 7.94 16.91
N PRO A 51 -45.72 7.24 17.18
CA PRO A 51 -44.83 7.55 18.29
C PRO A 51 -44.08 8.86 18.04
N LEU A 52 -43.57 9.45 19.12
CA LEU A 52 -42.52 10.47 19.03
C LEU A 52 -41.29 9.84 18.39
N LYS A 53 -40.64 10.61 17.52
CA LYS A 53 -39.39 10.21 16.86
C LYS A 53 -38.28 11.10 17.38
N ILE A 54 -37.27 10.50 18.00
CA ILE A 54 -36.04 11.18 18.39
C ILE A 54 -34.92 10.61 17.53
N VAL A 55 -34.26 11.45 16.75
CA VAL A 55 -33.06 11.06 16.01
C VAL A 55 -31.91 10.98 17.02
N VAL A 56 -31.29 9.80 17.10
CA VAL A 56 -30.14 9.54 17.95
C VAL A 56 -28.90 9.66 17.08
N TRP A 57 -28.11 10.70 17.32
CA TRP A 57 -26.78 10.83 16.73
C TRP A 57 -25.78 10.18 17.67
N LEU A 58 -25.11 9.11 17.22
CA LEU A 58 -23.85 8.70 17.82
C LEU A 58 -22.75 9.58 17.25
N GLU A 59 -21.79 9.97 18.09
CA GLU A 59 -20.53 10.53 17.61
C GLU A 59 -19.84 9.43 16.80
N ASN A 60 -19.67 9.66 15.51
CA ASN A 60 -18.96 8.76 14.61
C ASN A 60 -17.73 9.47 14.04
N GLU A 61 -16.60 8.79 14.06
CA GLU A 61 -15.35 9.25 13.46
C GLU A 61 -15.01 8.35 12.28
N THR A 62 -14.55 8.95 11.18
CA THR A 62 -14.08 8.16 10.04
C THR A 62 -12.88 7.30 10.43
N PRO A 63 -12.69 6.11 9.83
CA PRO A 63 -11.55 5.25 10.14
C PRO A 63 -10.20 5.97 10.03
N LEU A 64 -9.31 5.76 10.99
CA LEU A 64 -7.95 6.27 10.95
C LEU A 64 -7.05 5.32 10.15
N ILE A 65 -6.42 5.84 9.09
CA ILE A 65 -5.45 5.08 8.28
C ILE A 65 -4.03 5.53 8.65
N VAL A 66 -3.22 4.60 9.18
CA VAL A 66 -1.79 4.79 9.46
C VAL A 66 -0.97 4.01 8.46
N HIS A 67 -0.17 4.73 7.67
CA HIS A 67 0.63 4.14 6.61
C HIS A 67 1.93 4.93 6.39
N THR A 68 3.03 4.20 6.16
CA THR A 68 4.32 4.77 5.75
C THR A 68 4.65 4.25 4.35
N PRO A 69 4.64 5.10 3.31
CA PRO A 69 4.96 4.67 1.95
C PRO A 69 6.37 4.10 1.84
N PRO A 70 6.56 2.96 1.16
CA PRO A 70 7.89 2.52 0.79
C PRO A 70 8.61 3.57 -0.06
N ALA A 71 9.93 3.73 0.14
CA ALA A 71 10.71 4.76 -0.55
C ALA A 71 10.86 4.50 -2.06
N SER A 72 10.82 3.24 -2.48
CA SER A 72 10.97 2.83 -3.87
C SER A 72 10.36 1.45 -4.12
N ALA A 73 10.13 1.13 -5.40
CA ALA A 73 9.65 -0.16 -5.87
C ALA A 73 10.65 -0.77 -6.88
N PRO A 74 11.30 -1.90 -6.57
CA PRO A 74 12.19 -2.55 -7.55
C PRO A 74 11.35 -3.08 -8.72
N ALA A 75 11.68 -2.65 -9.94
CA ALA A 75 10.99 -3.10 -11.14
C ALA A 75 11.09 -4.62 -11.29
N GLY A 76 10.03 -5.26 -11.75
CA GLY A 76 9.97 -6.72 -11.90
C GLY A 76 9.89 -7.51 -10.58
N GLN A 77 9.64 -6.85 -9.44
CA GLN A 77 9.40 -7.49 -8.15
C GLN A 77 8.02 -7.10 -7.61
N PRO A 78 7.31 -7.99 -6.87
CA PRO A 78 6.05 -7.61 -6.25
C PRO A 78 6.22 -6.43 -5.28
N PHE A 79 5.35 -5.44 -5.37
CA PHE A 79 5.37 -4.26 -4.50
C PHE A 79 4.27 -4.34 -3.46
N THR A 80 4.66 -4.42 -2.18
CA THR A 80 3.72 -4.62 -1.06
C THR A 80 3.37 -3.29 -0.40
N ILE A 81 2.08 -3.10 -0.15
CA ILE A 81 1.50 -1.97 0.58
C ILE A 81 0.89 -2.52 1.87
N GLU A 82 1.25 -1.94 3.00
CA GLU A 82 0.71 -2.32 4.32
C GLU A 82 0.17 -1.09 5.05
N ALA A 83 -0.99 -1.20 5.66
CA ALA A 83 -1.58 -0.12 6.43
C ALA A 83 -2.24 -0.66 7.70
N THR A 84 -2.15 0.13 8.78
CA THR A 84 -2.98 -0.08 9.96
C THR A 84 -4.23 0.78 9.83
N VAL A 85 -5.41 0.17 9.91
CA VAL A 85 -6.70 0.87 9.79
C VAL A 85 -7.50 0.62 11.06
N ILE A 86 -7.82 1.70 11.77
CA ILE A 86 -8.46 1.65 13.08
C ILE A 86 -9.80 2.39 12.98
N ASP A 87 -10.87 1.77 13.43
CA ASP A 87 -12.15 2.42 13.68
C ASP A 87 -12.40 2.43 15.19
N THR A 88 -12.61 3.60 15.78
CA THR A 88 -12.73 3.79 17.24
C THR A 88 -14.16 4.01 17.72
N THR A 89 -15.10 4.27 16.81
CA THR A 89 -16.48 4.62 17.16
C THR A 89 -17.47 3.53 16.79
N LEU A 90 -17.32 2.93 15.60
CA LEU A 90 -18.19 1.87 15.09
C LEU A 90 -17.37 0.71 14.50
N ASN A 91 -17.89 -0.01 13.51
CA ASN A 91 -17.16 -1.12 12.88
C ASN A 91 -16.58 -0.69 11.54
N LEU A 92 -15.35 -1.13 11.28
CA LEU A 92 -14.76 -1.07 9.95
C LEU A 92 -15.50 -2.01 8.99
N GLU A 93 -16.13 -1.47 7.94
CA GLU A 93 -16.84 -2.27 6.94
C GLU A 93 -15.87 -2.89 5.93
N TYR A 94 -14.99 -2.08 5.33
CA TYR A 94 -13.98 -2.55 4.38
C TYR A 94 -12.77 -1.63 4.24
N VAL A 95 -11.67 -2.23 3.78
CA VAL A 95 -10.45 -1.54 3.33
C VAL A 95 -10.23 -1.85 1.85
N GLN A 96 -9.94 -0.82 1.07
CA GLN A 96 -9.60 -0.93 -0.35
C GLN A 96 -8.25 -0.26 -0.60
N MET A 97 -7.43 -0.90 -1.43
CA MET A 97 -6.18 -0.33 -1.92
C MET A 97 -6.24 -0.28 -3.43
N PHE A 98 -5.76 0.82 -4.00
CA PHE A 98 -5.81 1.07 -5.44
C PHE A 98 -4.44 1.48 -5.94
N TYR A 99 -4.04 1.01 -7.11
CA TYR A 99 -2.77 1.36 -7.73
C TYR A 99 -2.94 1.72 -9.21
N ARG A 100 -1.93 2.38 -9.76
CA ARG A 100 -1.75 2.56 -11.20
C ARG A 100 -0.27 2.70 -11.54
N THR A 101 0.09 2.36 -12.76
CA THR A 101 1.42 2.56 -13.31
C THR A 101 1.48 3.84 -14.14
N ALA A 102 2.67 4.21 -14.61
CA ALA A 102 2.83 5.32 -15.56
C ALA A 102 2.12 5.11 -16.91
N ALA A 103 1.78 3.87 -17.25
CA ALA A 103 1.05 3.53 -18.48
C ALA A 103 -0.47 3.66 -18.33
N ASP A 104 -0.99 3.71 -17.10
CA ASP A 104 -2.41 3.65 -16.80
C ASP A 104 -3.05 5.04 -16.67
N SER A 105 -4.23 5.21 -17.27
CA SER A 105 -5.05 6.41 -17.05
C SER A 105 -5.93 6.33 -15.80
N ALA A 106 -6.26 5.11 -15.35
CA ALA A 106 -7.17 4.84 -14.24
C ALA A 106 -6.48 4.02 -13.14
N PHE A 107 -7.05 4.04 -11.94
CA PHE A 107 -6.61 3.20 -10.84
C PHE A 107 -7.32 1.85 -10.88
N TRP A 108 -6.55 0.80 -10.64
CA TRP A 108 -7.01 -0.58 -10.48
C TRP A 108 -7.10 -0.92 -9.00
N GLN A 109 -8.13 -1.68 -8.61
CA GLN A 109 -8.28 -2.14 -7.23
C GLN A 109 -7.43 -3.38 -6.99
N LEU A 110 -6.69 -3.40 -5.89
CA LEU A 110 -5.92 -4.55 -5.43
C LEU A 110 -6.78 -5.49 -4.59
N ASN A 111 -6.38 -6.76 -4.56
CA ASN A 111 -6.86 -7.69 -3.55
C ASN A 111 -6.22 -7.35 -2.19
N VAL A 112 -7.05 -7.04 -1.20
CA VAL A 112 -6.60 -6.68 0.15
C VAL A 112 -6.78 -7.87 1.08
N GLU A 113 -5.72 -8.21 1.80
CA GLU A 113 -5.67 -9.28 2.79
C GLU A 113 -5.60 -8.67 4.21
N SER A 114 -6.44 -9.15 5.12
CA SER A 114 -6.29 -8.84 6.55
C SER A 114 -5.27 -9.78 7.17
N LEU A 115 -4.25 -9.23 7.81
CA LEU A 115 -3.23 -9.99 8.53
C LEU A 115 -3.60 -10.24 10.00
N GLY A 116 -4.79 -9.83 10.42
CA GLY A 116 -5.29 -9.90 11.79
C GLY A 116 -5.15 -8.57 12.54
N GLY A 117 -6.11 -8.33 13.46
CA GLY A 117 -6.26 -7.04 14.11
C GLY A 117 -6.52 -5.94 13.07
N ASP A 118 -5.79 -4.84 13.21
CA ASP A 118 -5.97 -3.64 12.39
C ASP A 118 -5.02 -3.59 11.17
N LEU A 119 -4.26 -4.65 10.89
CA LEU A 119 -3.23 -4.67 9.84
C LEU A 119 -3.74 -5.27 8.53
N PHE A 120 -3.60 -4.51 7.44
CA PHE A 120 -4.02 -4.89 6.09
C PHE A 120 -2.84 -4.82 5.12
N ARG A 121 -2.84 -5.73 4.14
CA ARG A 121 -1.81 -5.83 3.11
C ARG A 121 -2.44 -5.97 1.72
N ALA A 122 -1.81 -5.39 0.72
CA ALA A 122 -2.02 -5.74 -0.69
C ALA A 122 -0.69 -5.74 -1.44
N SER A 123 -0.64 -6.43 -2.58
CA SER A 123 0.57 -6.48 -3.43
C SER A 123 0.24 -6.18 -4.88
N VAL A 124 1.00 -5.27 -5.48
CA VAL A 124 1.07 -5.07 -6.93
C VAL A 124 1.92 -6.17 -7.52
N ALA A 125 1.45 -6.79 -8.60
CA ALA A 125 2.14 -7.89 -9.27
C ALA A 125 3.47 -7.42 -9.89
N ALA A 126 4.47 -8.30 -9.93
CA ALA A 126 5.83 -7.98 -10.36
C ALA A 126 5.89 -7.40 -11.79
N GLU A 127 5.07 -7.94 -12.68
CA GLU A 127 4.91 -7.55 -14.07
C GLU A 127 4.37 -6.12 -14.25
N ASP A 128 3.64 -5.61 -13.25
CA ASP A 128 3.09 -4.26 -13.25
C ASP A 128 4.01 -3.24 -12.57
N VAL A 129 5.01 -3.72 -11.79
CA VAL A 129 6.02 -2.85 -11.19
C VAL A 129 7.04 -2.49 -12.25
N ILE A 130 6.73 -1.43 -13.00
CA ILE A 130 7.55 -0.91 -14.09
C ILE A 130 8.08 0.50 -13.77
N ASP A 131 9.30 0.77 -14.23
CA ASP A 131 9.87 2.11 -14.25
C ASP A 131 8.95 3.06 -15.07
N PRO A 132 8.71 4.31 -14.64
CA PRO A 132 9.43 5.07 -13.61
C PRO A 132 8.77 5.15 -12.23
N TRP A 133 7.51 4.77 -12.07
CA TRP A 133 6.81 4.89 -10.78
C TRP A 133 5.53 4.05 -10.70
N ILE A 134 5.12 3.80 -9.46
CA ILE A 134 3.78 3.36 -9.08
C ILE A 134 3.10 4.48 -8.31
N GLN A 135 1.81 4.68 -8.58
CA GLN A 135 0.95 5.49 -7.75
C GLN A 135 -0.09 4.63 -7.05
N TYR A 136 -0.39 4.91 -5.79
CA TYR A 136 -1.44 4.22 -5.06
C TYR A 136 -2.06 5.10 -3.98
N PHE A 137 -3.22 4.69 -3.49
CA PHE A 137 -3.85 5.26 -2.29
C PHE A 137 -4.66 4.17 -1.57
N ILE A 138 -4.96 4.43 -0.30
CA ILE A 138 -5.71 3.53 0.57
C ILE A 138 -7.03 4.22 0.93
N ARG A 139 -8.12 3.47 0.93
CA ARG A 139 -9.45 3.90 1.35
C ARG A 139 -9.99 2.95 2.40
N ALA A 140 -10.60 3.49 3.44
CA ALA A 140 -11.30 2.74 4.47
C ALA A 140 -12.71 3.31 4.66
N ASN A 141 -13.69 2.45 4.90
CA ASN A 141 -15.07 2.84 5.16
C ASN A 141 -15.59 2.13 6.40
N GLY A 142 -16.22 2.88 7.30
CA GLY A 142 -16.94 2.36 8.46
C GLY A 142 -18.40 2.02 8.12
N ASP A 143 -19.07 1.28 8.99
CA ASP A 143 -20.40 0.71 8.76
C ASP A 143 -21.57 1.70 8.94
N TYR A 144 -21.30 2.99 9.17
CA TYR A 144 -22.34 3.98 9.44
C TYR A 144 -23.05 4.48 8.17
N ASN A 145 -22.29 4.96 7.17
CA ASN A 145 -22.80 5.41 5.86
C ASN A 145 -21.64 5.75 4.89
N ALA A 146 -21.98 6.14 3.65
CA ALA A 146 -20.98 6.52 2.65
C ALA A 146 -20.12 7.75 3.02
N ALA A 147 -20.57 8.61 3.95
CA ALA A 147 -19.77 9.73 4.46
C ALA A 147 -18.72 9.28 5.49
N ASP A 148 -18.77 8.01 5.92
CA ASP A 148 -17.82 7.39 6.85
C ASP A 148 -16.57 6.85 6.14
N THR A 149 -16.06 7.62 5.18
CA THR A 149 -14.94 7.20 4.32
C THR A 149 -13.70 8.02 4.62
N ALA A 150 -12.61 7.33 4.98
CA ALA A 150 -11.27 7.89 5.03
C ALA A 150 -10.47 7.50 3.77
N SER A 151 -9.62 8.41 3.30
CA SER A 151 -8.72 8.16 2.17
C SER A 151 -7.38 8.84 2.39
N THR A 152 -6.29 8.14 2.08
CA THR A 152 -4.96 8.74 2.02
C THR A 152 -4.83 9.65 0.79
N PRO A 153 -3.82 10.54 0.74
CA PRO A 153 -3.39 11.11 -0.53
C PRO A 153 -2.90 10.01 -1.49
N VAL A 154 -2.76 10.37 -2.77
CA VAL A 154 -2.06 9.53 -3.75
C VAL A 154 -0.56 9.60 -3.48
N TYR A 155 0.02 8.47 -3.11
CA TYR A 155 1.47 8.30 -3.01
C TYR A 155 2.05 8.03 -4.38
N THR A 156 3.18 8.65 -4.71
CA THR A 156 3.98 8.34 -5.89
C THR A 156 5.29 7.74 -5.43
N VAL A 157 5.51 6.46 -5.75
CA VAL A 157 6.71 5.72 -5.37
C VAL A 157 7.55 5.51 -6.63
N PRO A 158 8.79 6.02 -6.67
CA PRO A 158 9.67 5.79 -7.80
C PRO A 158 9.96 4.30 -7.94
N SER A 159 9.77 3.79 -9.15
CA SER A 159 10.22 2.45 -9.51
C SER A 159 11.63 2.54 -10.07
N TYR A 160 12.44 1.51 -9.85
CA TYR A 160 13.80 1.48 -10.37
C TYR A 160 14.16 0.07 -10.83
N ILE A 161 14.89 -0.02 -11.93
CA ILE A 161 15.45 -1.31 -12.38
C ILE A 161 16.52 -1.71 -11.38
N LYS A 162 16.35 -2.86 -10.73
CA LYS A 162 17.38 -3.41 -9.85
C LYS A 162 18.57 -3.83 -10.73
N GLN A 163 19.72 -3.23 -10.49
CA GLN A 163 20.94 -3.49 -11.26
C GLN A 163 21.98 -4.06 -10.30
N GLU A 164 22.31 -5.33 -10.47
CA GLU A 164 23.35 -5.99 -9.69
C GLU A 164 24.50 -6.38 -10.60
N VAL A 165 25.71 -5.96 -10.24
CA VAL A 165 26.94 -6.30 -10.97
C VAL A 165 27.88 -6.94 -9.95
N LEU A 166 27.85 -8.26 -9.92
CA LEU A 166 28.44 -9.06 -8.84
C LEU A 166 29.18 -10.28 -9.40
N PRO A 167 30.22 -10.76 -8.71
CA PRO A 167 30.86 -10.13 -7.56
C PRO A 167 31.68 -8.90 -7.98
N ASN A 168 31.83 -7.95 -7.07
CA ASN A 168 32.68 -6.77 -7.26
C ASN A 168 33.22 -6.32 -5.89
N PRO A 169 34.51 -6.56 -5.56
CA PRO A 169 35.58 -7.04 -6.43
C PRO A 169 35.43 -8.50 -6.89
N PHE A 170 36.14 -8.87 -7.96
CA PHE A 170 36.24 -10.25 -8.46
C PHE A 170 37.70 -10.68 -8.66
N THR A 171 37.95 -12.00 -8.60
CA THR A 171 39.27 -12.67 -8.57
C THR A 171 39.39 -13.69 -9.70
N PRO A 172 39.60 -13.31 -10.96
CA PRO A 172 39.76 -14.24 -12.08
C PRO A 172 41.10 -15.00 -11.99
N ASN A 173 41.16 -16.01 -11.13
CA ASN A 173 42.33 -16.86 -10.84
C ASN A 173 42.11 -18.34 -11.24
N GLY A 174 40.88 -18.72 -11.61
CA GLY A 174 40.48 -20.04 -12.06
C GLY A 174 40.20 -21.03 -10.94
N ASP A 175 39.94 -20.58 -9.70
CA ASP A 175 39.64 -21.45 -8.56
C ASP A 175 38.14 -21.82 -8.42
N GLY A 176 37.29 -21.26 -9.28
CA GLY A 176 35.84 -21.45 -9.30
C GLY A 176 35.06 -20.41 -8.48
N PHE A 177 35.74 -19.49 -7.78
CA PHE A 177 35.13 -18.48 -6.93
C PHE A 177 35.44 -17.07 -7.42
N ASN A 178 34.38 -16.29 -7.65
CA ASN A 178 34.49 -14.91 -8.12
C ASN A 178 35.36 -14.74 -9.38
N ASP A 179 35.42 -15.76 -10.23
CA ASP A 179 36.24 -15.74 -11.44
C ASP A 179 35.69 -14.82 -12.54
N GLU A 180 34.38 -14.57 -12.50
CA GLU A 180 33.71 -13.75 -13.49
C GLU A 180 32.70 -12.82 -12.83
N VAL A 181 32.50 -11.64 -13.42
CA VAL A 181 31.44 -10.70 -13.05
C VAL A 181 30.21 -10.92 -13.90
N VAL A 182 29.05 -11.04 -13.28
CA VAL A 182 27.75 -11.15 -13.94
C VAL A 182 27.00 -9.82 -13.85
N PHE A 183 26.39 -9.39 -14.95
CA PHE A 183 25.55 -8.20 -15.03
C PHE A 183 24.08 -8.59 -14.99
N HIS A 184 23.45 -8.51 -13.83
CA HIS A 184 22.01 -8.68 -13.65
C HIS A 184 21.31 -7.35 -13.88
N ILE A 185 21.00 -7.07 -15.15
CA ILE A 185 20.34 -5.84 -15.60
C ILE A 185 19.21 -6.23 -16.55
N ASP A 186 17.99 -5.81 -16.23
CA ASP A 186 16.82 -6.10 -17.07
C ASP A 186 16.98 -5.55 -18.48
N GLY A 187 16.60 -6.36 -19.47
CA GLY A 187 16.74 -6.04 -20.88
C GLY A 187 18.15 -6.23 -21.46
N LEU A 188 19.19 -6.47 -20.65
CA LEU A 188 20.56 -6.69 -21.15
C LEU A 188 20.70 -7.96 -22.02
N GLN A 189 19.81 -8.94 -21.81
CA GLN A 189 19.76 -10.19 -22.59
C GLN A 189 19.05 -10.01 -23.95
N SER A 190 18.47 -8.85 -24.23
CA SER A 190 17.82 -8.55 -25.51
C SER A 190 18.85 -8.33 -26.62
N SER A 191 18.43 -8.39 -27.90
CA SER A 191 19.32 -8.25 -29.06
C SER A 191 20.08 -6.92 -29.13
N GLY A 192 19.65 -5.89 -28.38
CA GLY A 192 20.30 -4.59 -28.29
C GLY A 192 21.14 -4.36 -27.03
N GLY A 193 21.31 -5.38 -26.18
CA GLY A 193 22.04 -5.27 -24.92
C GLY A 193 23.56 -5.43 -25.07
N GLU A 194 24.31 -4.41 -24.65
CA GLU A 194 25.78 -4.38 -24.69
C GLU A 194 26.35 -3.85 -23.36
N VAL A 195 27.42 -4.49 -22.87
CA VAL A 195 28.29 -3.93 -21.82
C VAL A 195 29.63 -3.55 -22.42
N ILE A 196 30.03 -2.29 -22.22
CA ILE A 196 31.34 -1.79 -22.65
C ILE A 196 32.18 -1.55 -21.41
N ILE A 197 33.36 -2.16 -21.35
CA ILE A 197 34.29 -2.05 -20.23
C ILE A 197 35.52 -1.27 -20.68
N TYR A 198 35.92 -0.32 -19.85
CA TYR A 198 37.01 0.60 -20.07
C TYR A 198 38.06 0.45 -18.96
N ASN A 199 39.32 0.66 -19.28
CA ASN A 199 40.32 0.90 -18.24
C ASN A 199 40.17 2.31 -17.64
N ARG A 200 40.90 2.59 -16.55
CA ARG A 200 40.91 3.92 -15.89
C ARG A 200 41.31 5.12 -16.77
N ARG A 201 41.85 4.87 -17.98
CA ARG A 201 42.20 5.91 -18.96
C ARG A 201 41.09 6.13 -20.00
N GLY A 202 39.94 5.48 -19.84
CA GLY A 202 38.80 5.56 -20.75
C GLY A 202 38.97 4.80 -22.06
N ARG A 203 39.95 3.89 -22.18
CA ARG A 203 40.08 3.03 -23.36
C ARG A 203 39.22 1.80 -23.18
N ILE A 204 38.43 1.47 -24.21
CA ILE A 204 37.68 0.22 -24.27
C ILE A 204 38.66 -0.94 -24.24
N VAL A 205 38.42 -1.88 -23.33
CA VAL A 205 39.17 -3.12 -23.21
C VAL A 205 38.32 -4.33 -23.54
N ARG A 206 37.00 -4.25 -23.33
CA ARG A 206 36.08 -5.37 -23.59
C ARG A 206 34.70 -4.88 -24.01
N ARG A 207 34.06 -5.60 -24.94
CA ARG A 207 32.63 -5.54 -25.22
C ARG A 207 31.97 -6.88 -24.97
N LEU A 208 30.83 -6.87 -24.31
CA LEU A 208 30.03 -8.06 -24.00
C LEU A 208 28.62 -7.84 -24.54
N TYR A 209 28.02 -8.88 -25.09
CA TYR A 209 26.68 -8.82 -25.69
C TYR A 209 25.76 -9.82 -25.01
N GLY A 210 24.48 -9.50 -24.88
CA GLY A 210 23.51 -10.41 -24.29
C GLY A 210 23.88 -10.83 -22.86
N GLY A 211 24.39 -9.89 -22.07
CA GLY A 211 24.76 -10.08 -20.66
C GLY A 211 25.70 -11.25 -20.36
N GLN A 212 26.62 -11.56 -21.27
CA GLN A 212 27.75 -12.45 -20.99
C GLN A 212 28.54 -11.97 -19.77
N PRO A 213 29.02 -12.89 -18.92
CA PRO A 213 29.87 -12.52 -17.80
C PRO A 213 31.25 -12.06 -18.28
N TRP A 214 31.98 -11.36 -17.40
CA TRP A 214 33.32 -10.89 -17.67
C TRP A 214 34.36 -11.58 -16.79
N ASP A 215 35.33 -12.22 -17.42
CA ASP A 215 36.43 -12.97 -16.78
C ASP A 215 37.72 -12.16 -16.59
N GLY A 216 37.66 -10.84 -16.78
CA GLY A 216 38.83 -9.97 -16.66
C GLY A 216 39.80 -10.04 -17.84
N ARG A 217 39.34 -10.50 -19.01
CA ARG A 217 40.10 -10.44 -20.28
C ARG A 217 39.65 -9.30 -21.18
N ASP A 218 40.55 -8.88 -22.07
CA ASP A 218 40.22 -7.96 -23.15
C ASP A 218 39.52 -8.66 -24.34
N ASP A 219 39.15 -7.91 -25.38
CA ASP A 219 38.55 -8.47 -26.61
C ASP A 219 39.47 -9.46 -27.34
N GLY A 220 40.79 -9.38 -27.12
CA GLY A 220 41.78 -10.31 -27.67
C GLY A 220 42.00 -11.57 -26.82
N GLY A 221 41.33 -11.69 -25.67
CA GLY A 221 41.52 -12.78 -24.69
C GLY A 221 42.75 -12.60 -23.79
N GLY A 222 43.43 -11.45 -23.86
CA GLY A 222 44.56 -11.10 -23.01
C GLY A 222 44.12 -10.82 -21.57
N LEU A 223 44.90 -11.29 -20.59
CA LEU A 223 44.64 -11.00 -19.17
C LEU A 223 44.88 -9.52 -18.88
N LEU A 224 43.87 -8.87 -18.31
CA LEU A 224 43.99 -7.48 -17.87
C LEU A 224 44.57 -7.41 -16.44
N PRO A 225 45.41 -6.42 -16.11
CA PRO A 225 46.04 -6.32 -14.79
C PRO A 225 45.02 -6.02 -13.68
N PRO A 226 45.34 -6.31 -12.40
CA PRO A 226 44.57 -5.81 -11.27
C PRO A 226 44.48 -4.28 -11.32
N ASP A 227 43.24 -3.76 -11.42
CA ASP A 227 42.95 -2.33 -11.50
C ASP A 227 41.44 -2.10 -11.30
N VAL A 228 41.06 -0.84 -11.23
CA VAL A 228 39.66 -0.42 -11.36
C VAL A 228 39.34 -0.18 -12.84
N TYR A 229 38.30 -0.84 -13.30
CA TYR A 229 37.72 -0.70 -14.63
C TYR A 229 36.39 0.04 -14.52
N LEU A 230 36.03 0.76 -15.57
CA LEU A 230 34.72 1.41 -15.69
C LEU A 230 33.86 0.56 -16.62
N TYR A 231 32.56 0.47 -16.36
CA TYR A 231 31.63 -0.14 -17.30
C TYR A 231 30.48 0.81 -17.63
N GLY A 232 29.94 0.67 -18.83
CA GLY A 232 28.67 1.24 -19.24
C GLY A 232 27.80 0.16 -19.87
N VAL A 233 26.53 0.11 -19.48
CA VAL A 233 25.54 -0.81 -20.01
C VAL A 233 24.61 -0.06 -20.93
N MET A 234 24.52 -0.52 -22.17
CA MET A 234 23.74 0.06 -23.25
C MET A 234 22.62 -0.91 -23.62
N ILE A 235 21.40 -0.40 -23.78
CA ILE A 235 20.28 -1.15 -24.36
C ILE A 235 19.70 -0.29 -25.48
N ASP A 236 19.62 -0.84 -26.69
CA ASP A 236 19.15 -0.16 -27.90
C ASP A 236 19.84 1.20 -28.13
N GLY A 237 21.15 1.27 -27.84
CA GLY A 237 21.97 2.47 -28.01
C GLY A 237 21.83 3.52 -26.91
N ARG A 238 21.03 3.28 -25.87
CA ARG A 238 20.88 4.18 -24.70
C ARG A 238 21.68 3.66 -23.52
N LEU A 239 22.43 4.56 -22.85
CA LEU A 239 23.09 4.25 -21.59
C LEU A 239 22.03 4.05 -20.49
N ILE A 240 21.96 2.83 -19.96
CA ILE A 240 21.06 2.44 -18.88
C ILE A 240 21.72 2.66 -17.53
N THR A 241 22.99 2.29 -17.41
CA THR A 241 23.77 2.45 -16.19
C THR A 241 25.27 2.39 -16.45
N SER A 242 26.04 2.86 -15.47
CA SER A 242 27.50 2.79 -15.48
C SER A 242 28.03 2.68 -14.07
N GLY A 243 29.21 2.08 -13.92
CA GLY A 243 29.85 1.94 -12.62
C GLY A 243 31.31 1.51 -12.74
N THR A 244 31.84 0.99 -11.65
CA THR A 244 33.21 0.48 -11.56
C THR A 244 33.21 -1.03 -11.36
N LEU A 245 34.28 -1.69 -11.80
CA LEU A 245 34.61 -3.08 -11.53
C LEU A 245 36.02 -3.14 -10.96
N THR A 246 36.20 -3.85 -9.87
CA THR A 246 37.51 -4.00 -9.23
C THR A 246 38.03 -5.41 -9.52
N LEU A 247 39.06 -5.50 -10.37
CA LEU A 247 39.75 -6.74 -10.66
C LEU A 247 40.93 -6.89 -9.69
N ILE A 248 40.96 -7.99 -8.96
CA ILE A 248 42.07 -8.38 -8.09
C ILE A 248 42.53 -9.80 -8.45
N ARG A 249 43.74 -10.21 -8.05
CA ARG A 249 44.27 -11.57 -8.24
C ARG A 249 45.09 -11.98 -7.02
#